data_AF-A0A0D0AGB7-F1
#
_entry.id   AF-A0A0D0AGB7-F1
#
_cell.length_a   1.000
_cell.length_b   1.000
_cell.length_c   1.000
_cell.angle_alpha   90.00
_cell.angle_beta   90.00
_cell.angle_gamma   90.00
#
_symmetry.space_group_name_H-M   'P 1'
#
loop_
_entity.id
_entity.type
_entity.pdbx_description
1 polymer ?
#
loop_
_entity_poly.entity_id
_entity_poly.type
_entity_poly.pdbx_seq_one_letter_code
_entity_poly.pdbx_strand_id
1 'polypeptide(L)'
;MDAEGDTEIALNAVNALAEAASCRTGLKIRIPACPQQAADQLSSAEADLMQSVNDLKARNRIFGQLPTLDELLDPVEERDMGEFPAFEGGDKAIADEVRREVAIASGEVIEIDSDDDDDDDDSAAVSITRTDLLNLCRQLEVGCMQYGDPQFSLNLSSQLCTFRAQLRREDLLNARQTSLEQFFSV
;
A
#
# COMPACT_ATOMS: atom_id res chain seq x y z
N MET A 1 -37.79 -19.84 36.25
CA MET A 1 -36.60 -19.83 35.38
C MET A 1 -36.34 -21.28 35.06
N ASP A 2 -36.80 -21.76 33.90
CA ASP A 2 -36.60 -23.15 33.46
C ASP A 2 -35.85 -23.10 32.12
N ALA A 3 -34.52 -23.00 32.18
CA ALA A 3 -33.64 -23.02 31.01
C ALA A 3 -32.78 -24.31 30.96
N GLU A 4 -32.96 -25.21 31.93
CA GLU A 4 -32.13 -26.40 32.10
C GLU A 4 -32.54 -27.52 31.12
N GLY A 5 -33.80 -27.56 30.69
CA GLY A 5 -34.32 -28.55 29.73
C GLY A 5 -34.02 -28.29 28.25
N ASP A 6 -33.68 -27.07 27.86
CA ASP A 6 -33.40 -26.73 26.45
C ASP A 6 -32.07 -27.32 25.96
N THR A 7 -31.12 -27.52 26.88
CA THR A 7 -29.82 -28.11 26.55
C THR A 7 -29.92 -29.60 26.22
N GLU A 8 -30.76 -30.34 26.95
CA GLU A 8 -31.02 -31.76 26.68
C GLU A 8 -31.78 -31.97 25.37
N ILE A 9 -32.75 -31.10 25.07
CA ILE A 9 -33.48 -31.13 23.80
C ILE A 9 -32.55 -30.86 22.62
N ALA A 10 -31.67 -29.86 22.74
CA ALA A 10 -30.67 -29.56 21.72
C ALA A 10 -29.67 -30.71 21.52
N LEU A 11 -29.18 -31.32 22.61
CA LEU A 11 -28.29 -32.48 22.54
C LEU A 11 -28.95 -33.68 21.86
N ASN A 12 -30.21 -33.96 22.19
CA ASN A 12 -30.97 -35.04 21.56
C ASN A 12 -31.21 -34.78 20.06
N ALA A 13 -31.49 -33.53 19.68
CA ALA A 13 -31.66 -33.15 18.27
C ALA A 13 -30.35 -33.31 17.48
N VAL A 14 -29.21 -32.94 18.06
CA VAL A 14 -27.89 -33.09 17.42
C VAL A 14 -27.53 -34.58 17.27
N ASN A 15 -27.78 -35.39 18.30
CA ASN A 15 -27.54 -36.83 18.22
C ASN A 15 -28.41 -37.51 17.17
N ALA A 16 -29.70 -37.16 17.09
CA ALA A 16 -30.60 -37.67 16.04
C ALA A 16 -30.13 -37.27 14.63
N LEU A 17 -29.61 -36.05 14.46
CA LEU A 17 -29.04 -35.59 13.20
C LEU A 17 -27.75 -36.36 12.85
N ALA A 18 -26.89 -36.61 13.84
CA ALA A 18 -25.65 -37.36 13.67
C ALA A 18 -25.92 -38.82 13.28
N GLU A 19 -26.90 -39.47 13.90
CA GLU A 19 -27.34 -40.81 13.53
C GLU A 19 -27.92 -40.83 12.10
N ALA A 20 -28.79 -39.88 11.77
CA ALA A 20 -29.37 -39.76 10.42
C ALA A 20 -28.30 -39.50 9.35
N ALA A 21 -27.25 -38.76 9.68
CA ALA A 21 -26.12 -38.50 8.79
C ALA A 21 -25.22 -39.74 8.64
N SER A 22 -24.98 -40.49 9.72
CA SER A 22 -24.12 -41.68 9.71
C SER A 22 -24.68 -42.81 8.83
N CYS A 23 -26.02 -42.90 8.69
CA CYS A 23 -26.70 -43.84 7.81
C CYS A 23 -26.68 -43.42 6.32
N ARG A 24 -26.24 -42.20 5.98
CA ARG A 24 -26.16 -41.71 4.60
C ARG A 24 -24.75 -41.85 4.08
N THR A 25 -24.41 -43.03 3.55
CA THR A 25 -23.16 -43.25 2.82
C THR A 25 -23.21 -42.57 1.46
N GLY A 26 -22.84 -41.28 1.45
CA GLY A 26 -22.59 -40.51 0.24
C GLY A 26 -23.54 -39.34 0.04
N LEU A 27 -23.12 -38.16 0.47
CA LEU A 27 -23.61 -36.90 -0.08
C LEU A 27 -23.20 -36.85 -1.55
N LYS A 28 -24.13 -37.14 -2.46
CA LYS A 28 -23.92 -36.98 -3.90
C LYS A 28 -24.12 -35.51 -4.24
N ILE A 29 -23.12 -34.69 -3.94
CA ILE A 29 -23.09 -33.29 -4.36
C ILE A 29 -23.01 -33.29 -5.89
N ARG A 30 -24.12 -32.99 -6.56
CA ARG A 30 -24.12 -32.71 -8.00
C ARG A 30 -23.68 -31.26 -8.15
N ILE A 31 -22.37 -31.06 -8.27
CA ILE A 31 -21.84 -29.79 -8.78
C ILE A 31 -22.30 -29.69 -10.24
N PRO A 32 -23.10 -28.69 -10.63
CA PRO A 32 -23.41 -28.46 -12.04
C PRO A 32 -22.09 -28.36 -12.80
N ALA A 33 -21.94 -29.11 -13.90
CA ALA A 33 -20.76 -28.98 -14.75
C ALA A 33 -20.59 -27.49 -15.09
N CYS A 34 -19.39 -26.97 -14.84
CA CYS A 34 -19.04 -25.59 -15.15
C CYS A 34 -19.51 -25.28 -16.59
N PRO A 35 -20.26 -24.19 -16.83
CA PRO A 35 -20.70 -23.88 -18.19
C PRO A 35 -19.46 -23.71 -19.07
N GLN A 36 -19.44 -24.38 -20.23
CA GLN A 36 -18.34 -24.31 -21.21
C GLN A 36 -17.95 -22.86 -21.55
N GLN A 37 -18.88 -21.91 -21.43
CA GLN A 37 -18.65 -20.47 -21.52
C GLN A 37 -17.52 -19.95 -20.62
N ALA A 38 -17.35 -20.50 -19.41
CA ALA A 38 -16.26 -20.07 -18.52
C ALA A 38 -14.88 -20.47 -19.07
N ALA A 39 -14.77 -21.63 -19.71
CA ALA A 39 -13.51 -22.09 -20.31
C ALA A 39 -13.14 -21.27 -21.57
N ASP A 40 -14.14 -20.93 -22.39
CA ASP A 40 -13.94 -20.09 -23.58
C ASP A 40 -13.53 -18.65 -23.18
N GLN A 41 -14.13 -18.11 -22.13
CA GLN A 41 -13.78 -16.79 -21.59
C GLN A 41 -12.36 -16.74 -21.03
N LEU A 42 -11.95 -17.78 -20.29
CA LEU A 42 -10.58 -17.88 -19.77
C LEU A 42 -9.57 -17.95 -20.90
N SER A 43 -9.81 -18.80 -21.91
CA SER A 43 -8.92 -18.92 -23.07
C SER A 43 -8.76 -17.60 -23.83
N SER A 44 -9.85 -16.83 -23.98
CA SER A 44 -9.80 -15.50 -24.59
C SER A 44 -9.00 -14.51 -23.75
N ALA A 45 -9.23 -14.49 -22.43
CA ALA A 45 -8.54 -13.57 -21.52
C ALA A 45 -7.04 -13.85 -21.45
N GLU A 46 -6.65 -15.13 -21.44
CA GLU A 46 -5.24 -15.55 -21.49
C GLU A 46 -4.56 -15.10 -22.79
N ALA A 47 -5.26 -15.25 -23.94
CA ALA A 47 -4.75 -14.79 -25.23
C ALA A 47 -4.60 -13.27 -25.27
N ASP A 48 -5.57 -12.51 -24.76
CA ASP A 48 -5.54 -11.05 -24.70
C ASP A 48 -4.40 -10.53 -23.80
N LEU A 49 -4.17 -11.20 -22.67
CA LEU A 49 -3.06 -10.90 -21.78
C LEU A 49 -1.72 -11.13 -22.49
N MET A 50 -1.52 -12.29 -23.10
CA MET A 50 -0.28 -12.61 -23.81
C MET A 50 -0.06 -11.70 -25.02
N GLN A 51 -1.13 -11.30 -25.73
CA GLN A 51 -1.03 -10.31 -26.80
C GLN A 51 -0.54 -8.96 -26.27
N SER A 52 -1.07 -8.50 -25.13
CA SER A 52 -0.65 -7.26 -24.48
C SER A 52 0.83 -7.31 -24.07
N VAL A 53 1.30 -8.44 -23.54
CA VAL A 53 2.71 -8.64 -23.17
C VAL A 53 3.61 -8.62 -24.42
N ASN A 54 3.18 -9.23 -25.52
CA ASN A 54 3.89 -9.18 -26.80
C ASN A 54 3.96 -7.75 -27.37
N ASP A 55 2.88 -6.98 -27.29
CA ASP A 55 2.86 -5.59 -27.72
C ASP A 55 3.84 -4.73 -26.90
N LEU A 56 3.91 -4.96 -25.58
CA LEU A 56 4.90 -4.33 -24.70
C LEU A 56 6.33 -4.70 -25.09
N LYS A 57 6.57 -5.97 -25.44
CA LYS A 57 7.86 -6.42 -25.96
C LYS A 57 8.24 -5.71 -27.26
N ALA A 58 7.32 -5.65 -28.23
CA ALA A 58 7.54 -4.99 -29.51
C ALA A 58 7.87 -3.50 -29.36
N ARG A 59 7.34 -2.85 -28.31
CA ARG A 59 7.63 -1.46 -27.95
C ARG A 59 8.89 -1.28 -27.09
N ASN A 60 9.70 -2.33 -26.91
CA ASN A 60 10.89 -2.35 -26.07
C ASN A 60 10.61 -1.94 -24.61
N ARG A 61 9.44 -2.29 -24.07
CA ARG A 61 9.10 -2.06 -22.66
C ARG A 61 9.47 -3.23 -21.75
N ILE A 62 9.58 -4.44 -22.33
CA ILE A 62 10.05 -5.64 -21.64
C ILE A 62 11.40 -6.04 -22.22
N PHE A 63 12.41 -6.20 -21.36
CA PHE A 63 13.75 -6.62 -21.75
C PHE A 63 13.96 -8.10 -21.43
N GLY A 64 14.86 -8.77 -22.17
CA GLY A 64 15.11 -10.20 -21.96
C GLY A 64 14.02 -11.13 -22.53
N GLN A 65 13.94 -12.34 -21.99
CA GLN A 65 12.95 -13.34 -22.38
C GLN A 65 11.56 -12.94 -21.89
N LEU A 66 10.51 -13.23 -22.68
CA LEU A 66 9.14 -13.02 -22.21
C LEU A 66 8.81 -14.03 -21.11
N PRO A 67 8.18 -13.59 -20.00
CA PRO A 67 7.66 -14.49 -19.00
C PRO A 67 6.51 -15.32 -19.57
N THR A 68 6.35 -16.53 -19.05
CA THR A 68 5.20 -17.39 -19.36
C THR A 68 3.93 -16.89 -18.67
N LEU A 69 2.76 -17.38 -19.10
CA LEU A 69 1.49 -17.03 -18.45
C LEU A 69 1.51 -17.40 -16.96
N ASP A 70 2.04 -18.58 -16.62
CA ASP A 70 2.12 -19.03 -15.23
C ASP A 70 3.05 -18.14 -14.39
N GLU A 71 4.19 -17.71 -14.96
CA GLU A 71 5.10 -16.77 -14.31
C GLU A 71 4.49 -15.38 -14.11
N LEU A 72 3.54 -14.98 -14.97
CA LEU A 72 2.82 -13.71 -14.82
C LEU A 72 1.70 -13.77 -13.78
N LEU A 73 1.07 -14.94 -13.61
CA LEU A 73 -0.03 -15.14 -12.67
C LEU A 73 0.45 -15.51 -11.27
N ASP A 74 1.58 -16.19 -11.17
CA ASP A 74 2.19 -16.65 -9.93
C ASP A 74 3.72 -16.49 -10.00
N PRO A 75 4.22 -15.24 -9.96
CA PRO A 75 5.64 -14.95 -10.03
C PRO A 75 6.36 -15.56 -8.82
N VAL A 76 7.53 -16.16 -9.09
CA VAL A 76 8.31 -16.87 -8.07
C VAL A 76 8.74 -15.93 -6.94
N GLU A 77 8.92 -14.65 -7.26
CA GLU A 77 9.26 -13.57 -6.35
C GLU A 77 8.17 -13.29 -5.31
N GLU A 78 6.90 -13.53 -5.61
CA GLU A 78 5.78 -13.31 -4.66
C GLU A 78 5.52 -14.52 -3.75
N ARG A 79 6.04 -15.70 -4.11
CA ARG A 79 5.84 -16.94 -3.34
C ARG A 79 6.55 -16.93 -1.99
N ASP A 80 7.66 -16.21 -1.90
CA ASP A 80 8.43 -16.05 -0.67
C ASP A 80 8.57 -14.56 -0.34
N MET A 81 7.44 -13.99 0.09
CA MET A 81 7.50 -12.80 0.95
C MET A 81 8.12 -13.25 2.27
N GLY A 82 9.46 -13.30 2.31
CA GLY A 82 10.21 -13.61 3.52
C GLY A 82 9.71 -12.80 4.71
N GLU A 83 10.09 -13.19 5.93
CA GLU A 83 9.64 -12.51 7.16
C GLU A 83 9.83 -10.99 7.03
N PHE A 84 8.73 -10.28 6.76
CA PHE A 84 8.74 -8.83 6.83
C PHE A 84 9.09 -8.48 8.27
N PRO A 85 9.99 -7.51 8.49
CA PRO A 85 10.25 -7.05 9.84
C PRO A 85 8.91 -6.66 10.46
N ALA A 86 8.51 -7.39 11.50
CA ALA A 86 7.31 -7.05 12.25
C ALA A 86 7.46 -5.59 12.69
N PHE A 87 6.42 -4.79 12.46
CA PHE A 87 6.40 -3.42 12.94
C PHE A 87 6.75 -3.43 14.43
N GLU A 88 7.77 -2.66 14.84
CA GLU A 88 8.37 -2.77 16.17
C GLU A 88 7.36 -2.52 17.31
N GLY A 89 6.34 -1.69 17.05
CA GLY A 89 5.24 -1.45 17.98
C GLY A 89 4.10 -2.48 17.94
N GLY A 90 4.12 -3.37 16.94
CA GLY A 90 3.09 -4.36 16.65
C GLY A 90 1.70 -3.74 16.42
N ASP A 91 0.70 -4.61 16.31
CA ASP A 91 -0.69 -4.19 16.12
C ASP A 91 -1.21 -3.34 17.28
N LYS A 92 -0.63 -3.49 18.48
CA LYS A 92 -1.01 -2.74 19.67
C LYS A 92 -0.69 -1.25 19.53
N ALA A 93 0.51 -0.90 19.07
CA ALA A 93 0.86 0.52 18.87
C ALA A 93 0.00 1.16 17.78
N ILE A 94 -0.37 0.41 16.74
CA ILE A 94 -1.32 0.87 15.70
C ILE A 94 -2.71 1.12 16.32
N ALA A 95 -3.21 0.19 17.14
CA ALA A 95 -4.49 0.35 17.82
C ALA A 95 -4.49 1.50 18.84
N ASP A 96 -3.37 1.76 19.50
CA ASP A 96 -3.20 2.85 20.46
C ASP A 96 -3.18 4.21 19.74
N GLU A 97 -2.48 4.31 18.60
CA GLU A 97 -2.46 5.48 17.72
C GLU A 97 -3.86 5.83 17.21
N VAL A 98 -4.56 4.85 16.62
CA VAL A 98 -5.91 5.04 16.09
C VAL A 98 -6.89 5.47 17.19
N ARG A 99 -6.78 4.87 18.38
CA ARG A 99 -7.61 5.29 19.53
C ARG A 99 -7.30 6.72 19.98
N ARG A 100 -6.03 7.14 19.93
CA ARG A 100 -5.64 8.52 20.23
C ARG A 100 -6.22 9.49 19.21
N GLU A 101 -6.10 9.22 17.91
CA GLU A 101 -6.69 10.06 16.87
C GLU A 101 -8.22 10.17 17.01
N VAL A 102 -8.90 9.06 17.31
CA VAL A 102 -10.35 9.05 17.55
C VAL A 102 -10.72 9.88 18.79
N ALA A 103 -9.94 9.80 19.87
CA ALA A 103 -10.17 10.55 21.10
C ALA A 103 -9.89 12.07 20.94
N ILE A 104 -8.92 12.43 20.08
CA ILE A 104 -8.67 13.82 19.68
C ILE A 104 -9.85 14.34 18.84
N ALA A 105 -10.28 13.58 17.83
CA ALA A 105 -11.40 13.97 16.97
C ALA A 105 -12.74 14.06 17.71
N SER A 106 -12.95 13.25 18.74
CA SER A 106 -14.13 13.32 19.61
C SER A 106 -14.07 14.45 20.65
N GLY A 107 -12.94 15.16 20.77
CA GLY A 107 -12.74 16.24 21.73
C GLY A 107 -12.56 15.77 23.18
N GLU A 108 -12.24 14.48 23.38
CA GLU A 108 -11.99 13.88 24.71
C GLU A 108 -10.56 14.16 25.21
N VAL A 109 -9.65 14.53 24.30
CA VAL A 109 -8.28 14.95 24.61
C VAL A 109 -8.07 16.38 24.07
N ILE A 110 -7.79 17.33 24.97
CA ILE A 110 -7.35 18.68 24.60
C ILE A 110 -5.85 18.61 24.35
N GLU A 111 -5.44 18.84 23.10
CA GLU A 111 -4.04 19.05 22.75
C GLU A 111 -3.59 20.35 23.42
N ILE A 112 -2.73 20.22 24.43
CA ILE A 112 -2.09 21.39 25.06
C ILE A 112 -0.90 21.73 24.16
N ASP A 113 -1.10 22.68 23.25
CA ASP A 113 0.00 23.45 22.69
C ASP A 113 0.67 24.15 23.88
N SER A 114 1.79 23.60 24.35
CA SER A 114 2.70 24.36 25.22
C SER A 114 3.41 25.36 24.33
N ASP A 115 2.79 26.51 24.16
CA ASP A 115 3.40 27.67 23.56
C ASP A 115 4.19 28.45 24.62
N ASP A 116 5.28 29.05 24.14
CA ASP A 116 5.97 30.21 24.69
C ASP A 116 7.09 29.98 25.73
N ASP A 117 8.24 29.51 25.23
CA ASP A 117 9.53 30.07 25.66
C ASP A 117 10.04 30.96 24.50
N ASP A 118 9.63 32.22 24.55
CA ASP A 118 10.23 33.38 23.89
C ASP A 118 11.72 33.48 24.30
N ASP A 119 12.58 32.69 23.65
CA ASP A 119 14.01 32.97 23.59
C ASP A 119 14.26 33.80 22.32
N ASP A 120 14.36 35.12 22.53
CA ASP A 120 15.00 36.09 21.64
C ASP A 120 16.42 35.60 21.27
N ASP A 121 16.53 34.71 20.29
CA ASP A 121 17.77 34.46 19.57
C ASP A 121 17.70 35.17 18.22
N ASP A 122 18.31 36.36 18.19
CA ASP A 122 18.69 37.16 17.02
C ASP A 122 19.69 36.41 16.10
N SER A 123 19.55 35.10 15.95
CA SER A 123 20.13 34.34 14.85
C SER A 123 19.29 34.68 13.63
N ALA A 124 19.76 35.66 12.83
CA ALA A 124 19.28 35.93 11.49
C ALA A 124 19.10 34.62 10.71
N ALA A 125 17.89 34.06 10.76
CA ALA A 125 17.58 32.78 10.17
C ALA A 125 17.80 32.95 8.68
N VAL A 126 18.87 32.33 8.17
CA VAL A 126 19.12 32.25 6.74
C VAL A 126 17.91 31.52 6.17
N SER A 127 16.95 32.26 5.64
CA SER A 127 15.76 31.72 5.03
C SER A 127 16.20 31.05 3.72
N ILE A 128 16.51 29.76 3.81
CA ILE A 128 16.82 28.95 2.64
C ILE A 128 15.57 28.95 1.77
N THR A 129 15.68 29.52 0.57
CA THR A 129 14.56 29.50 -0.35
C THR A 129 14.31 28.06 -0.80
N ARG A 130 13.08 27.76 -1.19
CA ARG A 130 12.72 26.43 -1.67
C ARG A 130 13.51 25.99 -2.90
N THR A 131 13.86 26.94 -3.76
CA THR A 131 14.75 26.73 -4.91
C THR A 131 16.17 26.38 -4.48
N ASP A 132 16.69 27.05 -3.45
CA ASP A 132 18.00 26.74 -2.88
C ASP A 132 18.04 25.35 -2.26
N LEU A 133 16.96 24.95 -1.59
CA LEU A 133 16.81 23.60 -1.04
C LEU A 133 16.83 22.51 -2.12
N LEU A 134 16.11 22.71 -3.22
CA LEU A 134 16.14 21.81 -4.38
C LEU A 134 17.55 21.70 -5.00
N ASN A 135 18.26 22.82 -5.08
CA ASN A 135 19.64 22.86 -5.58
C ASN A 135 20.60 22.14 -4.62
N LEU A 136 20.43 22.33 -3.32
CA LEU A 136 21.22 21.65 -2.29
C LEU A 136 21.04 20.13 -2.36
N CYS A 137 19.81 19.64 -2.48
CA CYS A 137 19.55 18.20 -2.66
C CYS A 137 20.31 17.64 -3.87
N ARG A 138 20.31 18.37 -4.99
CA ARG A 138 21.03 17.95 -6.20
C ARG A 138 22.55 17.93 -6.00
N GLN A 139 23.09 18.92 -5.30
CA GLN A 139 24.53 18.96 -4.99
C GLN A 139 24.94 17.83 -4.06
N LEU A 140 24.12 17.51 -3.05
CA LEU A 140 24.35 16.40 -2.15
C LEU A 140 24.27 15.05 -2.87
N GLU A 141 23.29 14.84 -3.76
CA GLU A 141 23.20 13.62 -4.59
C GLU A 141 24.50 13.40 -5.37
N VAL A 142 24.99 14.44 -6.06
CA VAL A 142 26.25 14.36 -6.85
C VAL A 142 27.45 14.13 -5.94
N GLY A 143 27.55 14.85 -4.82
CA GLY A 143 28.65 14.72 -3.86
C GLY A 143 28.71 13.34 -3.22
N CYS A 144 27.57 12.76 -2.88
CA CYS A 144 27.48 11.41 -2.30
C CYS A 144 27.98 10.37 -3.30
N MET A 145 27.55 10.45 -4.57
CA MET A 145 28.00 9.52 -5.61
C MET A 145 29.50 9.66 -5.93
N GLN A 146 30.09 10.83 -5.68
CA GLN A 146 31.49 11.10 -5.98
C GLN A 146 32.45 10.78 -4.82
N TYR A 147 32.01 10.92 -3.57
CA TYR A 147 32.88 10.86 -2.40
C TYR A 147 32.41 9.91 -1.28
N GLY A 148 31.17 9.40 -1.36
CA GLY A 148 30.58 8.58 -0.31
C GLY A 148 30.79 7.09 -0.50
N ASP A 149 30.55 6.33 0.57
CA ASP A 149 30.46 4.87 0.53
C ASP A 149 29.29 4.44 -0.38
N PRO A 150 29.44 3.40 -1.23
CA PRO A 150 28.39 3.01 -2.18
C PRO A 150 27.03 2.70 -1.54
N GLN A 151 26.98 2.02 -0.39
CA GLN A 151 25.71 1.67 0.24
C GLN A 151 25.06 2.89 0.90
N PHE A 152 25.87 3.67 1.62
CA PHE A 152 25.39 4.91 2.24
C PHE A 152 24.90 5.92 1.19
N SER A 153 25.65 6.07 0.09
CA SER A 153 25.36 7.03 -0.98
C SER A 153 24.09 6.68 -1.75
N LEU A 154 23.84 5.39 -1.98
CA LEU A 154 22.59 4.94 -2.61
C LEU A 154 21.38 5.23 -1.71
N ASN A 155 21.48 4.93 -0.41
CA ASN A 155 20.40 5.20 0.54
C ASN A 155 20.11 6.71 0.63
N LEU A 156 21.15 7.52 0.85
CA LEU A 156 21.03 8.97 0.96
C LEU A 156 20.51 9.60 -0.35
N SER A 157 20.99 9.14 -1.52
CA SER A 157 20.47 9.60 -2.81
C SER A 157 19.00 9.25 -3.00
N SER A 158 18.56 8.08 -2.54
CA SER A 158 17.14 7.70 -2.60
C SER A 158 16.28 8.63 -1.73
N GLN A 159 16.72 8.91 -0.51
CA GLN A 159 16.03 9.82 0.41
C GLN A 159 15.95 11.25 -0.14
N LEU A 160 17.07 11.77 -0.68
CA LEU A 160 17.11 13.10 -1.30
C LEU A 160 16.19 13.21 -2.51
N CYS A 161 16.11 12.15 -3.32
CA CYS A 161 15.21 12.11 -4.48
C CYS A 161 13.74 12.14 -4.05
N THR A 162 13.36 11.35 -3.04
CA THR A 162 12.01 11.33 -2.46
C THR A 162 11.64 12.69 -1.89
N PHE A 163 12.52 13.28 -1.09
CA PHE A 163 12.30 14.60 -0.51
C PHE A 163 12.13 15.68 -1.61
N ARG A 164 12.97 15.65 -2.66
CA ARG A 164 12.83 16.55 -3.81
C ARG A 164 11.48 16.38 -4.53
N ALA A 165 10.99 15.14 -4.66
CA ALA A 165 9.69 14.87 -5.26
C ALA A 165 8.55 15.45 -4.42
N GLN A 166 8.62 15.35 -3.10
CA GLN A 166 7.67 15.97 -2.17
C GLN A 166 7.68 17.48 -2.30
N LEU A 167 8.87 18.10 -2.31
CA LEU A 167 9.00 19.55 -2.46
C LEU A 167 8.32 20.07 -3.74
N ARG A 168 8.55 19.38 -4.86
CA ARG A 168 7.93 19.72 -6.16
C ARG A 168 6.42 19.48 -6.17
N ARG A 169 5.94 18.44 -5.49
CA ARG A 169 4.50 18.17 -5.39
C ARG A 169 3.79 19.29 -4.66
N GLU A 170 4.34 19.74 -3.54
CA GLU A 170 3.83 20.89 -2.81
C GLU A 170 3.89 22.19 -3.64
N ASP A 171 4.93 22.39 -4.46
CA ASP A 171 4.97 23.54 -5.37
C ASP A 171 3.81 23.50 -6.38
N LEU A 172 3.52 22.32 -6.94
CA LEU A 172 2.41 22.15 -7.88
C LEU A 172 1.04 22.31 -7.21
N LEU A 173 0.91 21.87 -5.95
CA LEU A 173 -0.35 22.01 -5.19
C LEU A 173 -0.61 23.48 -4.82
N ASN A 174 0.44 24.23 -4.52
CA ASN A 174 0.35 25.65 -4.17
C ASN A 174 0.47 26.59 -5.38
N ALA A 175 0.72 26.04 -6.57
CA ALA A 175 0.77 26.82 -7.80
C ALA A 175 -0.62 27.37 -8.13
N ARG A 176 -0.77 28.69 -8.07
CA ARG A 176 -1.99 29.36 -8.50
C ARG A 176 -2.10 29.25 -10.02
N GLN A 177 -3.16 28.62 -10.52
CA GLN A 177 -3.46 28.57 -11.94
C GLN A 177 -3.62 29.99 -12.48
N THR A 178 -2.70 30.41 -13.36
CA THR A 178 -2.83 31.66 -14.09
C THR A 178 -3.85 31.45 -15.22
N SER A 179 -4.87 32.31 -15.27
CA SER A 179 -5.85 32.26 -16.36
C SER A 179 -5.19 32.75 -17.66
N LEU A 180 -5.67 32.26 -18.81
CA LEU A 180 -5.20 32.73 -20.12
C LEU A 180 -5.29 34.26 -20.26
N GLU A 181 -6.30 34.88 -19.64
CA GLU A 181 -6.47 36.34 -19.65
C GLU A 181 -5.34 37.08 -18.91
N GLN A 182 -4.82 36.52 -17.81
CA GLN A 182 -3.67 37.09 -17.09
C GLN A 182 -2.36 36.93 -17.86
N PHE A 183 -2.26 35.95 -18.76
CA PHE A 183 -1.08 35.73 -19.58
C PHE A 183 -1.00 36.71 -20.76
N PHE A 184 -2.16 37.13 -21.30
CA PHE A 184 -2.23 38.05 -22.44
C PHE A 184 -2.42 39.52 -22.07
N SER A 185 -2.48 39.86 -20.77
CA SER A 185 -2.65 41.24 -20.30
C SER A 185 -1.33 42.01 -20.10
N VAL A 186 -0.25 41.63 -20.78
CA VAL A 186 1.05 42.33 -20.78
C VAL A 186 1.15 43.27 -21.98
#